data_AF-A0A0N1M915-F1
#
_entry.id   AF-A0A0N1M915-F1
#
_cell.length_a   1.000
_cell.length_b   1.000
_cell.length_c   1.000
_cell.angle_alpha   90.00
_cell.angle_beta   90.00
_cell.angle_gamma   90.00
#
_symmetry.space_group_name_H-M   'P 1'
#
loop_
_entity.id
_entity.type
_entity.pdbx_description
1 polymer ?
#
loop_
_entity_poly.entity_id
_entity_poly.type
_entity_poly.pdbx_seq_one_letter_code
_entity_poly.pdbx_strand_id
1 'polypeptide(L)'
;MSAPSNRRILLIDDTPSIHVDFRKILTPTPVQTVELDEMEAALFGSEVKSASVLFELDSAYGGQEGLGKLKWALQEHRPYALAFVDMRMPEGWDGAQTIEHLWQADPRLQVVVCTAYSDYSWDELLDRLQAHDRLLILKKPFDNIEVQQMANTLLTKWDMTERASVQMDDLGQMVERRTRQLTETSVELQREIDERKQLESQLVQSEKLASLGQLAAGVAHEINNPIGFISSNLGSLDGYFKQIQEMLDAYRDAEEAIGSPQLVERLQQLRERIELEFLREDIPLLIKESKEGISRVGQIVKDLKDFSRVDSSQEWQWANVQQGIESTLNIVANELKYKADVVRDYQALPEIECLPSQINQVIMNLIVNASQAIGPERGIITLRTGLEGETVWIEVADTGAGITPEHLKKIFDPFFTTKPVGQGTGLGLSLSYGIVKKHRGDISVRSELGVGTTFRVQLPIHQTKQAG
;
A
#
# COMPACT_ATOMS: atom_id res chain seq x y z
N MET A 1 18.10 13.36 42.08
CA MET A 1 18.95 13.45 43.29
C MET A 1 20.34 12.99 42.88
N SER A 2 21.33 13.87 42.91
CA SER A 2 22.71 13.55 42.50
C SER A 2 23.30 12.52 43.44
N ALA A 3 23.64 11.33 42.92
CA ALA A 3 24.47 10.39 43.66
C ALA A 3 25.77 11.11 44.10
N PRO A 4 26.28 10.85 45.31
CA PRO A 4 27.56 11.41 45.73
C PRO A 4 28.65 10.99 44.73
N SER A 5 29.36 11.97 44.17
CA SER A 5 30.47 11.73 43.25
C SER A 5 31.50 10.81 43.91
N ASN A 6 31.92 9.76 43.20
CA ASN A 6 32.87 8.79 43.73
C ASN A 6 34.22 9.48 44.03
N ARG A 7 34.55 9.61 45.31
CA ARG A 7 35.80 10.24 45.80
C ARG A 7 36.74 9.25 46.48
N ARG A 8 36.60 7.96 46.15
CA ARG A 8 37.44 6.89 46.70
C ARG A 8 38.77 6.83 45.96
N ILE A 9 39.84 6.95 46.73
CA ILE A 9 41.23 6.95 46.28
C ILE A 9 41.94 5.77 46.94
N LEU A 10 42.68 5.00 46.14
CA LEU A 10 43.55 3.95 46.62
C LEU A 10 45.01 4.41 46.52
N LEU A 11 45.74 4.45 47.62
CA LEU A 11 47.18 4.75 47.63
C LEU A 11 47.96 3.46 47.82
N ILE A 12 48.85 3.16 46.87
CA ILE A 12 49.73 1.99 46.86
C ILE A 12 51.18 2.47 46.90
N ASP A 13 51.81 2.39 48.06
CA ASP A 13 53.20 2.79 48.29
C ASP A 13 53.75 1.91 49.44
N ASP A 14 55.00 1.50 49.40
CA ASP A 14 55.58 0.64 50.45
C ASP A 14 56.04 1.44 51.68
N THR A 15 56.11 2.77 51.56
CA THR A 15 56.71 3.66 52.55
C THR A 15 55.64 4.28 53.47
N PRO A 16 55.61 3.93 54.77
CA PRO A 16 54.55 4.39 55.68
C PRO A 16 54.42 5.92 55.83
N SER A 17 55.51 6.68 55.68
CA SER A 17 55.47 8.15 55.76
C SER A 17 54.68 8.77 54.61
N ILE A 18 54.73 8.19 53.41
CA ILE A 18 54.00 8.70 52.24
C ILE A 18 52.49 8.61 52.48
N HIS A 19 52.00 7.53 53.09
CA HIS A 19 50.60 7.41 53.47
C HIS A 19 50.15 8.47 54.47
N VAL A 20 51.02 8.83 55.41
CA VAL A 20 50.72 9.91 56.39
C VAL A 20 50.63 11.26 55.67
N ASP A 21 51.52 11.53 54.72
CA ASP A 21 51.53 12.78 53.98
C ASP A 21 50.32 12.90 53.05
N PHE A 22 49.99 11.86 52.27
CA PHE A 22 48.77 11.82 51.46
C PHE A 22 47.50 11.95 52.31
N ARG A 23 47.47 11.35 53.50
CA ARG A 23 46.34 11.51 54.43
C ARG A 23 46.22 12.95 54.92
N LYS A 24 47.32 13.66 55.20
CA LYS A 24 47.26 15.10 55.54
C LYS A 24 46.78 15.95 54.38
N ILE A 25 47.17 15.60 53.15
CA ILE A 25 46.86 16.36 51.93
C ILE A 25 45.39 16.15 51.50
N LEU A 26 44.93 14.90 51.46
CA LEU A 26 43.63 14.51 50.90
C LEU A 26 42.53 14.41 51.96
N THR A 27 42.89 14.16 53.21
CA THR A 27 41.94 14.09 54.34
C THR A 27 42.40 14.99 55.49
N PRO A 28 42.50 16.31 55.27
CA PRO A 28 42.85 17.22 56.36
C PRO A 28 41.83 17.08 57.49
N THR A 29 42.30 16.81 58.70
CA THR A 29 41.44 16.83 59.88
C THR A 29 40.93 18.26 60.04
N PRO A 30 39.60 18.50 60.09
CA PRO A 30 39.08 19.85 60.23
C PRO A 30 39.59 20.41 61.55
N VAL A 31 40.51 21.38 61.48
CA VAL A 31 40.88 22.18 62.65
C VAL A 31 39.64 23.00 62.96
N GLN A 32 38.95 22.66 64.05
CA GLN A 32 37.86 23.47 64.58
C GLN A 32 38.45 24.78 65.14
N THR A 33 38.74 25.74 64.27
CA THR A 33 38.88 27.15 64.66
C THR A 33 37.52 27.81 64.61
N VAL A 34 36.66 27.43 65.55
CA VAL A 34 35.29 27.97 65.72
C VAL A 34 35.35 29.51 65.87
N GLU A 35 36.36 30.04 66.54
CA GLU A 35 36.51 31.49 66.77
C GLU A 35 36.81 32.31 65.50
N LEU A 36 37.52 31.75 64.53
CA LEU A 36 37.86 32.46 63.28
C LEU A 36 36.69 32.46 62.30
N ASP A 37 35.95 31.35 62.19
CA ASP A 37 34.79 31.26 61.32
C ASP A 37 33.59 32.07 61.88
N GLU A 38 33.46 32.21 63.21
CA GLU A 38 32.47 33.11 63.84
C GLU A 38 32.78 34.60 63.61
N MET A 39 34.06 35.01 63.67
CA MET A 39 34.47 36.38 63.36
C MET A 39 34.26 36.75 61.89
N GLU A 40 34.51 35.82 60.96
CA GLU A 40 34.35 36.03 59.52
C GLU A 40 32.86 36.14 59.13
N ALA A 41 32.00 35.32 59.75
CA ALA A 41 30.54 35.36 59.55
C ALA A 41 29.90 36.67 60.06
N ALA A 42 30.41 37.24 61.16
CA ALA A 42 29.93 38.50 61.73
C ALA A 42 30.33 39.75 60.91
N LEU A 43 31.45 39.70 60.19
CA LEU A 43 31.98 40.83 59.41
C LEU A 43 31.44 40.88 57.97
N PHE A 44 31.22 39.74 57.33
CA PHE A 44 30.96 39.68 55.88
C PHE A 44 29.59 39.14 55.45
N GLY A 45 28.75 38.67 56.38
CA GLY A 45 27.38 38.25 56.06
C GLY A 45 27.33 37.05 55.11
N SER A 46 27.45 35.85 55.69
CA SER A 46 27.16 34.54 55.08
C SER A 46 27.85 34.22 53.75
N GLU A 47 29.04 33.63 53.82
CA GLU A 47 29.36 32.46 53.02
C GLU A 47 29.81 31.34 53.96
N VAL A 48 28.97 30.32 54.11
CA VAL A 48 29.41 29.05 54.68
C VAL A 48 30.50 28.54 53.74
N LYS A 49 31.78 28.61 54.13
CA LYS A 49 32.87 27.91 53.42
C LYS A 49 32.36 26.51 53.13
N SER A 50 32.25 26.15 51.84
CA SER A 50 31.75 24.82 51.47
C SER A 50 32.59 23.81 52.23
N ALA A 51 31.98 22.98 53.08
CA ALA A 51 32.68 21.91 53.76
C ALA A 51 33.53 21.19 52.70
N SER A 52 34.86 21.25 52.84
CA SER A 52 35.78 20.62 51.91
C SER A 52 35.42 19.14 51.87
N VAL A 53 34.81 18.70 50.77
CA VAL A 53 34.32 17.34 50.64
C VAL A 53 35.54 16.41 50.68
N LEU A 54 35.72 15.75 51.82
CA LEU A 54 36.87 14.90 52.12
C LEU A 54 36.94 13.75 51.12
N PHE A 55 38.16 13.44 50.65
CA PHE A 55 38.40 12.23 49.86
C PHE A 55 38.35 10.99 50.78
N GLU A 56 37.95 9.84 50.27
CA GLU A 56 38.04 8.57 51.00
C GLU A 56 39.34 7.88 50.57
N LEU A 57 40.34 7.85 51.46
CA LEU A 57 41.67 7.32 51.15
C LEU A 57 41.89 5.96 51.81
N ASP A 58 42.06 4.93 50.99
CA ASP A 58 42.50 3.61 51.44
C ASP A 58 43.99 3.41 51.13
N SER A 59 44.74 2.89 52.10
CA SER A 59 46.18 2.61 51.97
C SER A 59 46.42 1.15 51.65
N ALA A 60 47.32 0.83 50.73
CA ALA A 60 47.90 -0.49 50.53
C ALA A 60 49.43 -0.37 50.50
N TYR A 61 50.13 -1.31 51.13
CA TYR A 61 51.58 -1.26 51.31
C TYR A 61 52.35 -2.03 50.23
N GLY A 62 51.65 -2.46 49.17
CA GLY A 62 52.23 -3.18 48.04
C GLY A 62 51.20 -3.46 46.94
N GLY A 63 51.68 -3.75 45.74
CA GLY A 63 50.84 -3.95 44.55
C GLY A 63 49.77 -5.05 44.68
N GLN A 64 50.13 -6.18 45.30
CA GLN A 64 49.22 -7.30 45.51
C GLN A 64 48.10 -6.97 46.51
N GLU A 65 48.42 -6.26 47.58
CA GLU A 65 47.44 -5.77 48.55
C GLU A 65 46.48 -4.76 47.87
N GLY A 66 47.03 -3.85 47.06
CA GLY A 66 46.26 -2.88 46.29
C GLY A 66 45.26 -3.56 45.34
N LEU A 67 45.68 -4.57 44.58
CA LEU A 67 44.79 -5.34 43.72
C LEU A 67 43.70 -6.07 44.52
N GLY A 68 44.05 -6.64 45.68
CA GLY A 68 43.09 -7.28 46.58
C GLY A 68 41.99 -6.31 47.03
N LYS A 69 42.38 -5.10 47.43
CA LYS A 69 41.43 -4.04 47.83
C LYS A 69 40.58 -3.57 46.66
N LEU A 70 41.15 -3.38 45.47
CA LEU A 70 40.37 -3.02 44.27
C LEU A 70 39.32 -4.09 43.95
N LYS A 71 39.69 -5.37 43.92
CA LYS A 71 38.76 -6.47 43.63
C LYS A 71 37.64 -6.58 44.65
N TRP A 72 37.97 -6.44 45.94
CA TRP A 72 36.98 -6.43 47.01
C TRP A 72 36.01 -5.24 46.87
N ALA A 73 36.56 -4.05 46.61
CA ALA A 73 35.78 -2.84 46.40
C ALA A 73 34.82 -2.94 45.18
N LEU A 74 35.24 -3.60 44.10
CA LEU A 74 34.39 -3.90 42.94
C LEU A 74 33.24 -4.86 43.28
N GLN A 75 33.50 -5.90 44.09
CA GLN A 75 32.48 -6.85 44.55
C GLN A 75 31.43 -6.18 45.44
N GLU A 76 31.86 -5.29 46.32
CA GLU A 76 30.99 -4.49 47.19
C GLU A 76 30.31 -3.31 46.46
N HIS A 77 30.43 -3.21 45.13
CA HIS A 77 29.86 -2.13 44.31
C HIS A 77 30.30 -0.72 44.75
N ARG A 78 31.50 -0.60 45.33
CA ARG A 78 32.12 0.66 45.73
C ARG A 78 33.47 0.80 45.01
N PRO A 79 33.53 1.00 43.70
CA PRO A 79 34.81 1.06 42.98
C PRO A 79 35.69 2.21 43.46
N TYR A 80 37.02 2.07 43.33
CA TYR A 80 37.92 3.21 43.42
C TYR A 80 37.88 3.98 42.11
N ALA A 81 37.84 5.31 42.19
CA ALA A 81 37.87 6.15 41.00
C ALA A 81 39.31 6.55 40.62
N LEU A 82 40.23 6.60 41.60
CA LEU A 82 41.63 6.97 41.42
C LEU A 82 42.55 6.06 42.24
N ALA A 83 43.70 5.70 41.67
CA ALA A 83 44.81 5.10 42.40
C ALA A 83 46.10 5.92 42.25
N PHE A 84 46.78 6.19 43.37
CA PHE A 84 48.17 6.65 43.38
C PHE A 84 49.06 5.43 43.56
N VAL A 85 50.02 5.21 42.67
CA VAL A 85 50.85 4.01 42.66
C VAL A 85 52.30 4.40 42.61
N ASP A 86 53.07 3.98 43.61
CA ASP A 86 54.51 4.14 43.61
C ASP A 86 55.18 3.24 42.58
N MET A 87 56.21 3.76 41.90
CA MET A 87 56.91 3.03 40.87
C MET A 87 57.85 1.95 41.44
N ARG A 88 58.37 2.14 42.65
CA ARG A 88 59.44 1.32 43.21
C ARG A 88 59.06 0.73 44.57
N MET A 89 58.45 -0.45 44.52
CA MET A 89 58.15 -1.28 45.68
C MET A 89 59.09 -2.51 45.68
N PRO A 90 60.16 -2.55 46.51
CA PRO A 90 61.18 -3.61 46.47
C PRO A 90 60.66 -4.98 46.88
N GLU A 91 59.64 -5.03 47.73
CA GLU A 91 58.99 -6.26 48.17
C GLU A 91 57.72 -6.50 47.34
N GLY A 92 57.83 -7.32 46.29
CA GLY A 92 56.68 -7.77 45.48
C GLY A 92 56.63 -7.19 44.07
N TRP A 93 55.43 -6.78 43.64
CA TRP A 93 55.21 -6.19 42.31
C TRP A 93 55.69 -4.75 42.27
N ASP A 94 56.35 -4.36 41.17
CA ASP A 94 56.67 -2.95 40.93
C ASP A 94 55.41 -2.14 40.53
N GLY A 95 55.56 -0.82 40.41
CA GLY A 95 54.42 0.05 40.07
C GLY A 95 53.82 -0.27 38.71
N ALA A 96 54.62 -0.61 37.70
CA ALA A 96 54.14 -0.94 36.36
C ALA A 96 53.29 -2.23 36.36
N GLN A 97 53.78 -3.31 36.97
CA GLN A 97 53.06 -4.57 37.13
C GLN A 97 51.77 -4.37 37.92
N THR A 98 51.82 -3.53 38.95
CA THR A 98 50.65 -3.17 39.75
C THR A 98 49.57 -2.53 38.88
N ILE A 99 49.93 -1.53 38.06
CA ILE A 99 48.98 -0.81 37.21
C ILE A 99 48.35 -1.72 36.15
N GLU A 100 49.15 -2.57 35.49
CA GLU A 100 48.65 -3.56 34.51
C GLU A 100 47.56 -4.44 35.14
N HIS A 101 47.82 -4.97 36.34
CA HIS A 101 46.86 -5.82 37.04
C HIS A 101 45.64 -5.07 37.54
N LEU A 102 45.78 -3.81 37.97
CA LEU A 102 44.65 -2.97 38.37
C LEU A 102 43.72 -2.69 37.18
N TRP A 103 44.25 -2.33 36.01
CA TRP A 103 43.42 -2.07 34.83
C TRP A 103 42.81 -3.32 34.19
N GLN A 104 43.46 -4.48 34.31
CA GLN A 104 42.83 -5.75 33.96
C GLN A 104 41.59 -6.03 34.83
N ALA A 105 41.61 -5.60 36.09
CA ALA A 105 40.48 -5.76 37.01
C ALA A 105 39.41 -4.66 36.88
N ASP A 106 39.82 -3.40 36.72
CA ASP A 106 38.95 -2.26 36.43
C ASP A 106 39.57 -1.33 35.37
N PRO A 107 39.15 -1.45 34.09
CA PRO A 107 39.63 -0.59 33.03
C PRO A 107 39.27 0.89 33.20
N ARG A 108 38.36 1.24 34.12
CA ARG A 108 37.88 2.62 34.33
C ARG A 108 38.73 3.39 35.34
N LEU A 109 39.48 2.69 36.19
CA LEU A 109 40.31 3.28 37.25
C LEU A 109 41.30 4.31 36.68
N GLN A 110 41.28 5.53 37.20
CA GLN A 110 42.31 6.52 36.87
C GLN A 110 43.56 6.24 37.70
N VAL A 111 44.75 6.43 37.14
CA VAL A 111 46.01 6.11 37.82
C VAL A 111 46.96 7.30 37.78
N VAL A 112 47.57 7.61 38.93
CA VAL A 112 48.70 8.53 39.05
C VAL A 112 49.93 7.75 39.46
N VAL A 113 50.98 7.80 38.65
CA VAL A 113 52.27 7.19 38.93
C VAL A 113 53.12 8.14 39.78
N CYS A 114 53.50 7.67 40.96
CA CYS A 114 54.43 8.33 41.86
C CYS A 114 55.84 7.82 41.58
N THR A 115 56.78 8.69 41.17
CA THR A 115 58.15 8.25 40.82
C THR A 115 59.23 9.23 41.26
N ALA A 116 60.44 8.69 41.51
CA ALA A 116 61.66 9.48 41.66
C ALA A 116 62.39 9.63 40.31
N TYR A 117 63.37 10.54 40.23
CA TYR A 117 64.01 11.02 38.98
C TYR A 117 64.80 9.97 38.16
N SER A 118 64.79 8.69 38.52
CA SER A 118 65.77 7.71 38.04
C SER A 118 65.24 6.32 37.66
N ASP A 119 63.93 6.06 37.73
CA ASP A 119 63.46 4.67 37.79
C ASP A 119 63.14 4.04 36.42
N TYR A 120 62.63 4.80 35.44
CA TYR A 120 62.35 4.32 34.06
C TYR A 120 62.42 5.46 33.02
N SER A 121 62.62 5.13 31.74
CA SER A 121 62.40 6.08 30.64
C SER A 121 60.88 6.21 30.38
N TRP A 122 60.39 7.44 30.17
CA TRP A 122 58.95 7.71 30.03
C TRP A 122 58.30 6.98 28.87
N ASP A 123 59.02 6.87 27.76
CA ASP A 123 58.54 6.23 26.54
C ASP A 123 58.34 4.72 26.74
N GLU A 124 59.23 4.05 27.47
CA GLU A 124 59.09 2.62 27.82
C GLU A 124 57.87 2.35 28.70
N LEU A 125 57.57 3.25 29.65
CA LEU A 125 56.44 3.12 30.55
C LEU A 125 55.12 3.34 29.80
N LEU A 126 55.04 4.37 28.95
CA LEU A 126 53.85 4.66 28.14
C LEU A 126 53.57 3.57 27.10
N ASP A 127 54.60 3.05 26.42
CA ASP A 127 54.47 1.96 25.45
C ASP A 127 54.01 0.66 26.12
N ARG A 128 54.54 0.37 27.32
CA ARG A 128 54.17 -0.81 28.10
C ARG A 128 52.72 -0.76 28.58
N LEU A 129 52.25 0.42 28.98
CA LEU A 129 50.93 0.60 29.60
C LEU A 129 49.80 0.99 28.62
N GLN A 130 50.11 1.38 27.37
CA GLN A 130 49.14 1.72 26.30
C GLN A 130 48.01 2.67 26.73
N ALA A 131 48.27 3.58 27.67
CA ALA A 131 47.23 4.33 28.38
C ALA A 131 47.47 5.84 28.38
N HIS A 132 47.37 6.45 27.19
CA HIS A 132 47.71 7.85 26.98
C HIS A 132 46.85 8.86 27.76
N ASP A 133 45.59 8.52 28.08
CA ASP A 133 44.65 9.47 28.71
C ASP A 133 44.25 9.15 30.15
N ARG A 134 44.66 7.99 30.70
CA ARG A 134 44.23 7.52 32.05
C ARG A 134 45.36 7.49 33.08
N LEU A 135 46.53 7.96 32.66
CA LEU A 135 47.76 7.95 33.42
C LEU A 135 48.25 9.39 33.60
N LEU A 136 48.42 9.82 34.85
CA LEU A 136 49.18 11.03 35.17
C LEU A 136 50.44 10.65 35.96
N ILE A 137 51.40 11.56 35.99
CA ILE A 137 52.68 11.35 36.64
C ILE A 137 52.85 12.42 37.71
N LEU A 138 53.27 12.00 38.89
CA LEU A 138 53.56 12.85 40.03
C LEU A 138 55.01 12.57 40.51
N LYS A 139 55.87 13.57 40.47
CA LYS A 139 57.29 13.44 40.82
C LYS A 139 57.53 13.66 42.33
N LYS A 140 58.33 12.80 42.96
CA LYS A 140 58.78 12.95 44.36
C LYS A 140 59.93 13.98 44.46
N PRO A 141 59.95 14.91 45.45
CA PRO A 141 58.95 15.16 46.49
C PRO A 141 57.71 15.89 45.95
N PHE A 142 56.54 15.54 46.47
CA PHE A 142 55.25 16.01 45.98
C PHE A 142 54.86 17.39 46.54
N ASP A 143 54.23 18.23 45.71
CA ASP A 143 53.51 19.41 46.20
C ASP A 143 52.07 19.05 46.57
N ASN A 144 51.60 19.55 47.71
CA ASN A 144 50.23 19.33 48.20
C ASN A 144 49.18 19.78 47.18
N ILE A 145 49.44 20.89 46.47
CA ILE A 145 48.53 21.45 45.47
C ILE A 145 48.44 20.52 44.26
N GLU A 146 49.57 19.96 43.80
CA GLU A 146 49.60 19.04 42.65
C GLU A 146 48.78 17.77 42.94
N VAL A 147 48.96 17.17 44.12
CA VAL A 147 48.20 15.99 44.54
C VAL A 147 46.70 16.26 44.59
N GLN A 148 46.29 17.39 45.17
CA GLN A 148 44.87 17.78 45.25
C GLN A 148 44.27 18.11 43.88
N GLN A 149 45.01 18.78 43.00
CA GLN A 149 44.55 19.10 41.66
C GLN A 149 44.38 17.84 40.80
N MET A 150 45.34 16.92 40.85
CA MET A 150 45.25 15.64 40.15
C MET A 150 44.08 14.81 40.66
N ALA A 151 43.92 14.71 42.00
CA ALA A 151 42.81 13.99 42.61
C ALA A 151 41.45 14.55 42.16
N ASN A 152 41.23 15.86 42.28
CA ASN A 152 39.97 16.48 41.86
C ASN A 152 39.70 16.29 40.36
N THR A 153 40.71 16.49 39.51
CA THR A 153 40.56 16.42 38.06
C THR A 153 40.21 15.00 37.60
N LEU A 154 40.94 14.00 38.07
CA LEU A 154 40.75 12.62 37.66
C LEU A 154 39.46 12.00 38.22
N LEU A 155 39.10 12.32 39.47
CA LEU A 155 37.82 11.87 40.04
C LEU A 155 36.63 12.49 39.27
N THR A 156 36.72 13.77 38.92
CA THR A 156 35.71 14.44 38.10
C THR A 156 35.62 13.79 36.71
N LYS A 157 36.76 13.49 36.09
CA LYS A 157 36.81 12.79 34.79
C LYS A 157 36.14 11.41 34.85
N TRP A 158 36.40 10.64 35.90
CA TRP A 158 35.79 9.33 36.11
C TRP A 158 34.27 9.43 36.21
N ASP A 159 33.76 10.33 37.06
CA ASP A 159 32.31 10.56 37.26
C ASP A 159 31.62 11.05 35.97
N MET A 160 32.25 11.97 35.22
CA MET A 160 31.75 12.43 33.93
C MET A 160 31.66 11.30 32.90
N THR A 161 32.66 10.43 32.85
CA THR A 161 32.70 9.30 31.89
C THR A 161 31.61 8.29 32.22
N GLU A 162 31.40 7.97 33.49
CA GLU A 162 30.34 7.07 33.92
C GLU A 162 28.95 7.63 33.60
N ARG A 163 28.71 8.92 33.90
CA ARG A 163 27.45 9.60 33.58
C ARG A 163 27.18 9.64 32.08
N ALA A 164 28.19 9.95 31.27
CA ALA A 164 28.06 9.97 29.82
C ALA A 164 27.70 8.60 29.27
N SER A 165 28.31 7.52 29.79
CA SER A 165 28.00 6.15 29.38
C SER A 165 26.54 5.79 29.68
N VAL A 166 26.04 6.13 30.88
CA VAL A 166 24.65 5.84 31.26
C VAL A 166 23.66 6.65 30.41
N GLN A 167 23.95 7.94 30.19
CA GLN A 167 23.11 8.79 29.33
C GLN A 167 23.06 8.31 27.88
N MET A 168 24.17 7.80 27.35
CA MET A 168 24.23 7.29 25.99
C MET A 168 23.39 6.03 25.80
N ASP A 169 23.37 5.15 26.81
CA ASP A 169 22.52 3.95 26.80
C ASP A 169 21.03 4.33 26.83
N ASP A 170 20.63 5.23 27.73
CA ASP A 170 19.24 5.72 27.83
C ASP A 170 18.77 6.40 26.53
N LEU A 171 19.64 7.23 25.92
CA LEU A 171 19.35 7.85 24.64
C LEU A 171 19.21 6.81 23.52
N GLY A 172 20.06 5.79 23.49
CA GLY A 172 19.98 4.69 22.54
C GLY A 172 18.64 3.96 22.61
N GLN A 173 18.21 3.61 23.82
CA GLN A 173 16.90 2.97 24.05
C GLN A 173 15.74 3.88 23.65
N MET A 174 15.83 5.18 23.94
CA MET A 174 14.81 6.15 23.55
C MET A 174 14.69 6.30 22.03
N VAL A 175 15.82 6.36 21.32
CA VAL A 175 15.87 6.43 19.85
C VAL A 175 15.27 5.17 19.24
N GLU A 176 15.60 3.98 19.76
CA GLU A 176 15.03 2.72 19.27
C GLU A 176 13.51 2.68 19.45
N ARG A 177 13.02 3.06 20.64
CA ARG A 177 11.59 3.13 20.93
C ARG A 177 10.86 4.11 20.01
N ARG A 178 11.44 5.30 19.78
CA ARG A 178 10.86 6.32 18.89
C ARG A 178 10.87 5.89 17.43
N THR A 179 11.96 5.28 16.97
CA THR A 179 12.08 4.74 15.62
C THR A 179 10.99 3.72 15.35
N ARG A 180 10.80 2.77 16.28
CA ARG A 180 9.75 1.76 16.17
C ARG A 180 8.35 2.36 16.11
N GLN A 181 8.02 3.30 17.00
CA GLN A 181 6.73 3.98 17.00
C GLN A 181 6.48 4.73 15.68
N LEU A 182 7.49 5.44 15.16
CA LEU A 182 7.39 6.15 13.88
C LEU A 182 7.14 5.18 12.71
N THR A 183 7.83 4.04 12.67
CA THR A 183 7.62 3.03 11.64
C THR A 183 6.21 2.46 11.70
N GLU A 184 5.72 2.11 12.89
CA GLU A 184 4.36 1.61 13.10
C GLU A 184 3.30 2.63 12.63
N THR A 185 3.41 3.89 13.06
CA THR A 185 2.50 4.96 12.62
C THR A 185 2.59 5.25 11.12
N SER A 186 3.80 5.19 10.53
CA SER A 186 3.97 5.41 9.09
C SER A 186 3.28 4.34 8.25
N VAL A 187 3.31 3.07 8.69
CA VAL A 187 2.61 1.97 8.00
C VAL A 187 1.10 2.13 8.11
N GLU A 188 0.60 2.49 9.29
CA GLU A 188 -0.84 2.73 9.52
C GLU A 188 -1.35 3.91 8.69
N LEU A 189 -0.62 5.02 8.66
CA LEU A 189 -0.96 6.19 7.86
C LEU A 189 -0.96 5.87 6.35
N GLN A 190 0.01 5.09 5.88
CA GLN A 190 0.06 4.68 4.48
C GLN A 190 -1.18 3.85 4.10
N ARG A 191 -1.61 2.94 4.99
CA ARG A 191 -2.83 2.16 4.80
C ARG A 191 -4.07 3.05 4.70
N GLU A 192 -4.22 4.03 5.59
CA GLU A 192 -5.34 4.98 5.51
C GLU A 192 -5.32 5.81 4.22
N ILE A 193 -4.13 6.23 3.75
CA ILE A 193 -4.01 6.98 2.49
C ILE A 193 -4.48 6.12 1.31
N ASP A 194 -4.08 4.86 1.26
CA ASP A 194 -4.44 3.95 0.18
C ASP A 194 -5.95 3.63 0.19
N GLU A 195 -6.54 3.40 1.37
CA GLU A 195 -7.99 3.24 1.55
C GLU A 195 -8.76 4.50 1.10
N ARG A 196 -8.30 5.70 1.50
CA ARG A 196 -8.92 6.98 1.07
C ARG A 196 -8.85 7.18 -0.44
N LYS A 197 -7.70 6.92 -1.08
CA LYS A 197 -7.56 7.03 -2.54
C LYS A 197 -8.49 6.10 -3.29
N GLN A 198 -8.68 4.88 -2.78
CA GLN A 198 -9.60 3.91 -3.39
C GLN A 198 -11.06 4.40 -3.30
N LEU A 199 -11.47 4.92 -2.13
CA LEU A 199 -12.80 5.50 -1.94
C LEU A 199 -13.02 6.75 -2.82
N GLU A 200 -12.04 7.63 -2.91
CA GLU A 200 -12.12 8.83 -3.76
C GLU A 200 -12.29 8.45 -5.24
N SER A 201 -11.53 7.46 -5.72
CA SER A 201 -11.69 6.94 -7.09
C SER A 201 -13.08 6.35 -7.33
N GLN A 202 -13.64 5.63 -6.35
CA GLN A 202 -15.00 5.08 -6.43
C GLN A 202 -16.06 6.19 -6.45
N LEU A 203 -15.90 7.25 -5.65
CA LEU A 203 -16.82 8.38 -5.62
C LEU A 203 -16.81 9.15 -6.94
N VAL A 204 -15.63 9.47 -7.48
CA VAL A 204 -15.50 10.14 -8.79
C VAL A 204 -16.14 9.30 -9.89
N GLN A 205 -15.96 7.97 -9.85
CA GLN A 205 -16.60 7.06 -10.80
C GLN A 205 -18.13 7.07 -10.63
N SER A 206 -18.63 7.02 -9.40
CA SER A 206 -20.07 7.07 -9.10
C SER A 206 -20.72 8.39 -9.53
N GLU A 207 -20.05 9.52 -9.31
CA GLU A 207 -20.55 10.84 -9.71
C GLU A 207 -20.60 10.97 -11.24
N LYS A 208 -19.57 10.48 -11.94
CA LYS A 208 -19.58 10.39 -13.42
C LYS A 208 -20.76 9.55 -13.91
N LEU A 209 -21.02 8.41 -13.27
CA LEU A 209 -22.13 7.52 -13.63
C LEU A 209 -23.49 8.16 -13.39
N ALA A 210 -23.68 8.85 -12.26
CA ALA A 210 -24.92 9.55 -11.94
C ALA A 210 -25.19 10.71 -12.92
N SER A 211 -24.16 11.51 -13.24
CA SER A 211 -24.24 12.58 -14.24
C SER A 211 -24.59 12.03 -15.63
N LEU A 212 -23.95 10.93 -16.04
CA LEU A 212 -24.25 10.26 -17.31
C LEU A 212 -25.69 9.75 -17.32
N GLY A 213 -26.18 9.18 -16.20
CA GLY A 213 -27.53 8.64 -16.09
C GLY A 213 -28.62 9.71 -16.23
N GLN A 214 -28.44 10.85 -15.57
CA GLN A 214 -29.42 11.95 -15.60
C GLN A 214 -29.50 12.59 -17.00
N LEU A 215 -28.37 12.76 -17.68
CA LEU A 215 -28.33 13.24 -19.08
C LEU A 215 -28.88 12.19 -20.06
N ALA A 216 -28.53 10.92 -19.88
CA ALA A 216 -28.98 9.80 -20.71
C ALA A 216 -30.51 9.69 -20.76
N ALA A 217 -31.21 9.87 -19.63
CA ALA A 217 -32.67 9.76 -19.59
C ALA A 217 -33.38 10.86 -20.40
N GLY A 218 -32.89 12.10 -20.34
CA GLY A 218 -33.42 13.23 -21.11
C GLY A 218 -33.10 13.12 -22.59
N VAL A 219 -31.81 12.88 -22.91
CA VAL A 219 -31.32 12.72 -24.29
C VAL A 219 -31.99 11.53 -24.98
N ALA A 220 -32.27 10.43 -24.27
CA ALA A 220 -32.92 9.27 -24.86
C ALA A 220 -34.36 9.55 -25.32
N HIS A 221 -35.10 10.38 -24.59
CA HIS A 221 -36.43 10.78 -25.03
C HIS A 221 -36.36 11.72 -26.24
N GLU A 222 -35.40 12.64 -26.27
CA GLU A 222 -35.24 13.60 -27.37
C GLU A 222 -34.72 12.96 -28.65
N ILE A 223 -33.91 11.91 -28.59
CA ILE A 223 -33.42 11.19 -29.76
C ILE A 223 -34.42 10.14 -30.28
N ASN A 224 -35.18 9.48 -29.38
CA ASN A 224 -36.17 8.49 -29.81
C ASN A 224 -37.28 9.10 -30.67
N ASN A 225 -37.66 10.35 -30.42
CA ASN A 225 -38.69 11.04 -31.19
C ASN A 225 -38.33 11.19 -32.69
N PRO A 226 -37.20 11.81 -33.08
CA PRO A 226 -36.78 11.91 -34.49
C PRO A 226 -36.54 10.54 -35.12
N ILE A 227 -36.00 9.58 -34.39
CA ILE A 227 -35.84 8.18 -34.85
C ILE A 227 -37.18 7.58 -35.27
N GLY A 228 -38.20 7.74 -34.42
CA GLY A 228 -39.56 7.26 -34.71
C GLY A 228 -40.12 7.88 -35.99
N PHE A 229 -39.99 9.20 -36.15
CA PHE A 229 -40.45 9.90 -37.35
C PHE A 229 -39.74 9.41 -38.61
N ILE A 230 -38.41 9.30 -38.59
CA ILE A 230 -37.66 8.88 -39.78
C ILE A 230 -37.92 7.40 -40.10
N SER A 231 -37.99 6.52 -39.09
CA SER A 231 -38.33 5.10 -39.29
C SER A 231 -39.72 4.94 -39.92
N SER A 232 -40.70 5.74 -39.47
CA SER A 232 -42.04 5.75 -40.06
C SER A 232 -42.01 6.23 -41.51
N ASN A 233 -41.29 7.32 -41.80
CA ASN A 233 -41.19 7.88 -43.14
C ASN A 233 -40.49 6.91 -44.12
N LEU A 234 -39.41 6.24 -43.69
CA LEU A 234 -38.76 5.20 -44.49
C LEU A 234 -39.66 3.97 -44.69
N GLY A 235 -40.50 3.65 -43.71
CA GLY A 235 -41.56 2.66 -43.82
C GLY A 235 -42.55 3.00 -44.94
N SER A 236 -43.09 4.21 -44.93
CA SER A 236 -44.01 4.71 -45.96
C SER A 236 -43.36 4.79 -47.33
N LEU A 237 -42.10 5.27 -47.41
CA LEU A 237 -41.36 5.37 -48.66
C LEU A 237 -41.13 4.01 -49.32
N ASP A 238 -40.78 2.98 -48.53
CA ASP A 238 -40.68 1.59 -49.00
C ASP A 238 -42.02 1.10 -49.58
N GLY A 239 -43.13 1.42 -48.91
CA GLY A 239 -44.48 1.07 -49.38
C GLY A 239 -44.84 1.78 -50.69
N TYR A 240 -44.61 3.10 -50.79
CA TYR A 240 -44.87 3.85 -52.01
C TYR A 240 -44.00 3.37 -53.17
N PHE A 241 -42.73 3.06 -52.92
CA PHE A 241 -41.84 2.57 -53.96
C PHE A 241 -42.28 1.21 -54.49
N LYS A 242 -42.74 0.29 -53.62
CA LYS A 242 -43.33 -0.99 -54.03
C LYS A 242 -44.54 -0.81 -54.94
N GLN A 243 -45.45 0.11 -54.62
CA GLN A 243 -46.61 0.41 -55.47
C GLN A 243 -46.19 0.98 -56.84
N ILE A 244 -45.14 1.82 -56.88
CA ILE A 244 -44.59 2.33 -58.14
C ILE A 244 -43.97 1.18 -58.95
N GLN A 245 -43.23 0.26 -58.31
CA GLN A 245 -42.68 -0.91 -58.99
C GLN A 245 -43.76 -1.81 -59.58
N GLU A 246 -44.84 -2.08 -58.84
CA GLU A 246 -46.00 -2.84 -59.35
C GLU A 246 -46.58 -2.19 -60.61
N MET A 247 -46.73 -0.86 -60.63
CA MET A 247 -47.21 -0.14 -61.81
C MET A 247 -46.22 -0.18 -62.98
N LEU A 248 -44.93 -0.06 -62.71
CA LEU A 248 -43.88 -0.15 -63.73
C LEU A 248 -43.81 -1.56 -64.35
N ASP A 249 -44.02 -2.60 -63.54
CA ASP A 249 -44.13 -3.98 -64.05
C ASP A 249 -45.34 -4.14 -64.95
N ALA A 250 -46.50 -3.62 -64.56
CA ALA A 250 -47.71 -3.64 -65.40
C ALA A 250 -47.52 -2.89 -66.72
N TYR A 251 -46.80 -1.75 -66.72
CA TYR A 251 -46.46 -1.06 -67.96
C TYR A 251 -45.50 -1.86 -68.83
N ARG A 252 -44.47 -2.48 -68.24
CA ARG A 252 -43.53 -3.33 -68.98
C ARG A 252 -44.24 -4.50 -69.63
N ASP A 253 -45.13 -5.17 -68.91
CA ASP A 253 -45.87 -6.32 -69.45
C ASP A 253 -46.82 -5.89 -70.59
N ALA A 254 -47.33 -4.65 -70.55
CA ALA A 254 -48.13 -4.07 -71.62
C ALA A 254 -47.30 -3.58 -72.83
N GLU A 255 -45.99 -3.34 -72.69
CA GLU A 255 -45.13 -2.89 -73.80
C GLU A 255 -45.10 -3.89 -74.96
N GLU A 256 -45.18 -5.20 -74.67
CA GLU A 256 -45.19 -6.27 -75.69
C GLU A 256 -46.42 -6.22 -76.60
N ALA A 257 -47.52 -5.60 -76.14
CA ALA A 257 -48.76 -5.46 -76.90
C ALA A 257 -48.78 -4.19 -77.79
N ILE A 258 -47.73 -3.35 -77.74
CA ILE A 258 -47.66 -2.10 -78.50
C ILE A 258 -47.29 -2.38 -79.96
N GLY A 259 -48.23 -2.17 -80.88
CA GLY A 259 -48.04 -2.39 -82.33
C GLY A 259 -47.18 -1.35 -83.07
N SER A 260 -46.64 -0.34 -82.40
CA SER A 260 -45.81 0.73 -83.00
C SER A 260 -44.33 0.59 -82.60
N PRO A 261 -43.44 0.20 -83.52
CA PRO A 261 -42.00 0.04 -83.23
C PRO A 261 -41.32 1.33 -82.76
N GLN A 262 -41.73 2.49 -83.31
CA GLN A 262 -41.14 3.78 -82.92
C GLN A 262 -41.46 4.17 -81.47
N LEU A 263 -42.64 3.77 -80.97
CA LEU A 263 -43.03 4.04 -79.59
C LEU A 263 -42.24 3.16 -78.61
N VAL A 264 -42.04 1.88 -78.96
CA VAL A 264 -41.24 0.92 -78.18
C VAL A 264 -39.78 1.36 -78.09
N GLU A 265 -39.18 1.79 -79.21
CA GLU A 265 -37.80 2.30 -79.23
C GLU A 265 -37.64 3.55 -78.33
N ARG A 266 -38.63 4.46 -78.35
CA ARG A 266 -38.62 5.65 -77.48
C ARG A 266 -38.74 5.29 -75.99
N LEU A 267 -39.53 4.29 -75.64
CA LEU A 267 -39.66 3.82 -74.26
C LEU A 267 -38.37 3.12 -73.78
N GLN A 268 -37.74 2.30 -74.64
CA GLN A 268 -36.43 1.70 -74.37
C GLN A 268 -35.35 2.76 -74.13
N GLN A 269 -35.24 3.76 -75.01
CA GLN A 269 -34.28 4.86 -74.83
C GLN A 269 -34.53 5.63 -73.53
N LEU A 270 -35.80 5.81 -73.14
CA LEU A 270 -36.14 6.49 -71.88
C LEU A 270 -35.75 5.64 -70.67
N ARG A 271 -35.96 4.32 -70.72
CA ARG A 271 -35.58 3.36 -69.67
C ARG A 271 -34.06 3.33 -69.47
N GLU A 272 -33.30 3.27 -70.55
CA GLU A 272 -31.84 3.35 -70.52
C GLU A 272 -31.35 4.69 -69.99
N ARG A 273 -31.94 5.82 -70.45
CA ARG A 273 -31.55 7.16 -70.00
C ARG A 273 -31.79 7.40 -68.50
N ILE A 274 -32.83 6.81 -67.95
CA ILE A 274 -33.18 6.92 -66.52
C ILE A 274 -32.43 5.87 -65.69
N GLU A 275 -31.81 4.87 -66.32
CA GLU A 275 -31.20 3.72 -65.65
C GLU A 275 -32.21 3.02 -64.71
N LEU A 276 -33.43 2.79 -65.23
CA LEU A 276 -34.56 2.36 -64.40
C LEU A 276 -34.26 1.06 -63.63
N GLU A 277 -33.62 0.09 -64.27
CA GLU A 277 -33.25 -1.20 -63.67
C GLU A 277 -32.28 -1.02 -62.50
N PHE A 278 -31.31 -0.12 -62.61
CA PHE A 278 -30.43 0.24 -61.50
C PHE A 278 -31.22 0.86 -60.34
N LEU A 279 -32.08 1.84 -60.61
CA LEU A 279 -32.91 2.49 -59.58
C LEU A 279 -33.87 1.50 -58.89
N ARG A 280 -34.38 0.52 -59.63
CA ARG A 280 -35.25 -0.53 -59.11
C ARG A 280 -34.56 -1.43 -58.10
N GLU A 281 -33.25 -1.65 -58.25
CA GLU A 281 -32.44 -2.46 -57.33
C GLU A 281 -31.85 -1.62 -56.19
N ASP A 282 -31.39 -0.40 -56.48
CA ASP A 282 -30.65 0.45 -55.54
C ASP A 282 -31.55 1.15 -54.51
N ILE A 283 -32.72 1.67 -54.91
CA ILE A 283 -33.62 2.37 -53.98
C ILE A 283 -34.09 1.47 -52.82
N PRO A 284 -34.52 0.21 -53.04
CA PRO A 284 -34.84 -0.70 -51.94
C PRO A 284 -33.65 -0.97 -51.02
N LEU A 285 -32.44 -1.07 -51.57
CA LEU A 285 -31.22 -1.28 -50.78
C LEU A 285 -30.94 -0.07 -49.88
N LEU A 286 -30.98 1.15 -50.42
CA LEU A 286 -30.78 2.39 -49.66
C LEU A 286 -31.80 2.56 -48.53
N ILE A 287 -33.08 2.25 -48.80
CA ILE A 287 -34.13 2.30 -47.77
C ILE A 287 -33.87 1.27 -46.67
N LYS A 288 -33.45 0.05 -47.05
CA LYS A 288 -33.11 -1.02 -46.10
C LYS A 288 -31.93 -0.62 -45.22
N GLU A 289 -30.83 -0.16 -45.81
CA GLU A 289 -29.64 0.28 -45.07
C GLU A 289 -29.95 1.46 -44.12
N SER A 290 -30.78 2.39 -44.57
CA SER A 290 -31.24 3.52 -43.75
C SER A 290 -32.06 3.06 -42.55
N LYS A 291 -32.99 2.10 -42.73
CA LYS A 291 -33.78 1.50 -41.64
C LYS A 291 -32.88 0.79 -40.63
N GLU A 292 -31.87 0.03 -41.11
CA GLU A 292 -30.89 -0.64 -40.25
C GLU A 292 -30.03 0.36 -39.47
N GLY A 293 -29.61 1.47 -40.09
CA GLY A 293 -28.90 2.56 -39.42
C GLY A 293 -29.72 3.15 -38.26
N ILE A 294 -30.99 3.48 -38.53
CA ILE A 294 -31.87 4.07 -37.51
C ILE A 294 -32.21 3.09 -36.39
N SER A 295 -32.43 1.82 -36.70
CA SER A 295 -32.64 0.78 -35.68
C SER A 295 -31.43 0.67 -34.75
N ARG A 296 -30.21 0.74 -35.28
CA ARG A 296 -28.98 0.77 -34.47
C ARG A 296 -28.90 1.99 -33.56
N VAL A 297 -29.20 3.18 -34.05
CA VAL A 297 -29.23 4.38 -33.19
C VAL A 297 -30.27 4.23 -32.08
N GLY A 298 -31.45 3.69 -32.39
CA GLY A 298 -32.48 3.40 -31.39
C GLY A 298 -32.00 2.44 -30.31
N GLN A 299 -31.26 1.39 -30.69
CA GLN A 299 -30.69 0.44 -29.74
C GLN A 299 -29.62 1.09 -28.85
N ILE A 300 -28.71 1.90 -29.41
CA ILE A 300 -27.70 2.64 -28.63
C ILE A 300 -28.36 3.53 -27.58
N VAL A 301 -29.41 4.25 -27.97
CA VAL A 301 -30.14 5.15 -27.08
C VAL A 301 -30.89 4.36 -26.00
N LYS A 302 -31.44 3.20 -26.35
CA LYS A 302 -32.10 2.29 -25.40
C LYS A 302 -31.11 1.75 -24.38
N ASP A 303 -29.95 1.25 -24.82
CA ASP A 303 -28.88 0.76 -23.94
C ASP A 303 -28.40 1.87 -22.98
N LEU A 304 -28.29 3.10 -23.47
CA LEU A 304 -27.94 4.27 -22.67
C LEU A 304 -29.02 4.62 -21.63
N LYS A 305 -30.31 4.48 -21.98
CA LYS A 305 -31.44 4.67 -21.06
C LYS A 305 -31.56 3.55 -20.03
N ASP A 306 -31.28 2.32 -20.41
CA ASP A 306 -31.30 1.17 -19.50
C ASP A 306 -30.12 1.24 -18.52
N PHE A 307 -28.98 1.81 -18.95
CA PHE A 307 -27.88 2.17 -18.07
C PHE A 307 -28.25 3.24 -17.02
N SER A 308 -29.15 4.16 -17.35
CA SER A 308 -29.58 5.22 -16.42
C SER A 308 -30.76 4.82 -15.53
N ARG A 309 -31.57 3.86 -15.95
CA ARG A 309 -32.74 3.35 -15.21
C ARG A 309 -32.37 2.31 -14.14
N VAL A 310 -31.42 2.67 -13.29
CA VAL A 310 -31.10 1.89 -12.08
C VAL A 310 -32.17 2.11 -10.98
N ASP A 311 -33.09 3.09 -11.05
CA ASP A 311 -33.91 3.45 -9.87
C ASP A 311 -35.44 3.32 -10.01
N SER A 312 -36.04 2.15 -10.27
CA SER A 312 -37.52 2.05 -10.05
C SER A 312 -38.11 0.74 -9.49
N SER A 313 -37.30 -0.23 -9.07
CA SER A 313 -37.73 -1.33 -8.18
C SER A 313 -36.53 -2.19 -7.71
N GLN A 314 -35.46 -1.54 -7.25
CA GLN A 314 -34.26 -2.24 -6.78
C GLN A 314 -34.38 -2.62 -5.30
N GLU A 315 -35.27 -3.54 -5.00
CA GLU A 315 -35.29 -4.20 -3.70
C GLU A 315 -34.46 -5.48 -3.77
N TRP A 316 -33.48 -5.57 -2.86
CA TRP A 316 -32.76 -6.81 -2.61
C TRP A 316 -33.75 -7.84 -2.11
N GLN A 317 -33.78 -8.98 -2.79
CA GLN A 317 -34.71 -10.05 -2.49
C GLN A 317 -34.03 -11.39 -2.68
N TRP A 318 -34.56 -12.39 -1.97
CA TRP A 318 -34.23 -13.79 -2.24
C TRP A 318 -34.83 -14.18 -3.57
N ALA A 319 -33.99 -14.60 -4.50
CA ALA A 319 -34.42 -14.95 -5.84
C ALA A 319 -33.73 -16.20 -6.36
N ASN A 320 -34.51 -16.98 -7.11
CA ASN A 320 -34.01 -18.11 -7.88
C ASN A 320 -33.38 -17.61 -9.20
N VAL A 321 -32.05 -17.59 -9.25
CA VAL A 321 -31.33 -17.11 -10.44
C VAL A 321 -31.55 -18.00 -11.65
N GLN A 322 -31.76 -19.30 -11.45
CA GLN A 322 -32.03 -20.22 -12.55
C GLN A 322 -33.36 -19.89 -13.26
N GLN A 323 -34.39 -19.48 -12.51
CA GLN A 323 -35.62 -18.95 -13.09
C GLN A 323 -35.38 -17.66 -13.89
N GLY A 324 -34.47 -16.81 -13.40
CA GLY A 324 -34.00 -15.62 -14.11
C GLY A 324 -33.34 -15.96 -15.46
N ILE A 325 -32.44 -16.95 -15.47
CA ILE A 325 -31.78 -17.45 -16.69
C ILE A 325 -32.81 -17.92 -17.73
N GLU A 326 -33.77 -18.74 -17.32
CA GLU A 326 -34.82 -19.25 -18.22
C GLU A 326 -35.71 -18.13 -18.78
N SER A 327 -36.04 -17.14 -17.95
CA SER A 327 -36.81 -15.97 -18.40
C SER A 327 -36.05 -15.19 -19.47
N THR A 328 -34.75 -14.96 -19.25
CA THR A 328 -33.87 -14.29 -20.20
C THR A 328 -33.75 -15.07 -21.51
N LEU A 329 -33.57 -16.39 -21.45
CA LEU A 329 -33.50 -17.25 -22.63
C LEU A 329 -34.74 -17.15 -23.52
N ASN A 330 -35.94 -17.08 -22.91
CA ASN A 330 -37.18 -16.93 -23.66
C ASN A 330 -37.25 -15.59 -24.41
N ILE A 331 -36.70 -14.51 -23.83
CA ILE A 331 -36.66 -13.18 -24.46
C ILE A 331 -35.75 -13.18 -25.69
N VAL A 332 -34.58 -13.80 -25.59
CA VAL A 332 -33.58 -13.84 -26.69
C VAL A 332 -33.76 -15.03 -27.64
N ALA A 333 -34.78 -15.87 -27.43
CA ALA A 333 -35.00 -17.09 -28.21
C ALA A 333 -35.06 -16.85 -29.72
N ASN A 334 -35.67 -15.75 -30.16
CA ASN A 334 -35.76 -15.41 -31.58
C ASN A 334 -34.41 -15.05 -32.21
N GLU A 335 -33.51 -14.40 -31.46
CA GLU A 335 -32.16 -14.10 -31.93
C GLU A 335 -31.28 -15.36 -31.98
N LEU A 336 -31.48 -16.27 -31.03
CA LEU A 336 -30.73 -17.53 -30.94
C LEU A 336 -31.16 -18.56 -31.98
N LYS A 337 -32.46 -18.63 -32.31
CA LYS A 337 -33.06 -19.66 -33.18
C LYS A 337 -32.31 -19.89 -34.50
N TYR A 338 -31.77 -18.83 -35.07
CA TYR A 338 -31.08 -18.84 -36.36
C TYR A 338 -29.54 -18.87 -36.25
N LYS A 339 -29.00 -18.78 -35.03
CA LYS A 339 -27.57 -18.59 -34.76
C LYS A 339 -26.94 -19.75 -34.00
N ALA A 340 -27.63 -20.28 -32.98
CA ALA A 340 -27.02 -21.23 -32.06
C ALA A 340 -28.03 -22.19 -31.43
N ASP A 341 -27.56 -23.39 -31.08
CA ASP A 341 -28.28 -24.31 -30.20
C ASP A 341 -27.88 -24.06 -28.74
N VAL A 342 -28.88 -24.06 -27.84
CA VAL A 342 -28.68 -23.79 -26.42
C VAL A 342 -28.65 -25.10 -25.64
N VAL A 343 -27.50 -25.41 -25.05
CA VAL A 343 -27.30 -26.56 -24.15
C VAL A 343 -27.39 -26.07 -22.71
N ARG A 344 -28.21 -26.77 -21.90
CA ARG A 344 -28.44 -26.43 -20.49
C ARG A 344 -27.84 -27.53 -19.62
N ASP A 345 -26.95 -27.16 -18.73
CA ASP A 345 -26.29 -28.05 -17.78
C ASP A 345 -26.34 -27.43 -16.39
N TYR A 346 -27.53 -27.54 -15.78
CA TYR A 346 -27.83 -26.87 -14.52
C TYR A 346 -27.66 -27.81 -13.34
N GLN A 347 -26.98 -27.33 -12.32
CA GLN A 347 -27.08 -27.87 -10.98
C GLN A 347 -28.15 -27.12 -10.19
N ALA A 348 -28.77 -27.80 -9.22
CA ALA A 348 -29.74 -27.19 -8.34
C ALA A 348 -29.06 -26.10 -7.48
N LEU A 349 -29.55 -24.86 -7.61
CA LEU A 349 -29.04 -23.71 -6.87
C LEU A 349 -29.98 -23.32 -5.72
N PRO A 350 -29.45 -22.87 -4.58
CA PRO A 350 -30.26 -22.17 -3.59
C PRO A 350 -30.72 -20.82 -4.14
N GLU A 351 -31.76 -20.25 -3.51
CA GLU A 351 -32.04 -18.82 -3.71
C GLU A 351 -30.87 -18.00 -3.19
N ILE A 352 -30.58 -16.88 -3.87
CA ILE A 352 -29.56 -15.93 -3.42
C ILE A 352 -30.20 -14.58 -3.17
N GLU A 353 -29.59 -13.81 -2.27
CA GLU A 353 -29.96 -12.41 -2.05
C GLU A 353 -29.37 -11.54 -3.18
N CYS A 354 -30.22 -11.10 -4.12
CA CYS A 354 -29.79 -10.29 -5.25
C CYS A 354 -30.86 -9.29 -5.74
N LEU A 355 -30.49 -8.50 -6.73
CA LEU A 355 -31.40 -7.66 -7.53
C LEU A 355 -31.69 -8.40 -8.85
N PRO A 356 -32.84 -9.12 -8.97
CA PRO A 356 -33.05 -10.08 -10.07
C PRO A 356 -32.99 -9.44 -11.45
N SER A 357 -33.53 -8.23 -11.60
CA SER A 357 -33.50 -7.48 -12.85
C SER A 357 -32.08 -7.18 -13.32
N GLN A 358 -31.17 -6.85 -12.40
CA GLN A 358 -29.77 -6.59 -12.73
C GLN A 358 -29.04 -7.90 -13.12
N ILE A 359 -29.25 -8.98 -12.37
CA ILE A 359 -28.64 -10.27 -12.70
C ILE A 359 -29.13 -10.79 -14.06
N ASN A 360 -30.42 -10.64 -14.36
CA ASN A 360 -30.97 -10.97 -15.67
C ASN A 360 -30.32 -10.14 -16.79
N GLN A 361 -30.02 -8.86 -16.53
CA GLN A 361 -29.30 -8.01 -17.49
C GLN A 361 -27.87 -8.53 -17.76
N VAL A 362 -27.15 -8.97 -16.73
CA VAL A 362 -25.82 -9.60 -16.89
C VAL A 362 -25.94 -10.82 -17.80
N ILE A 363 -26.87 -11.72 -17.48
CA ILE A 363 -27.09 -12.95 -18.24
C ILE A 363 -27.46 -12.63 -19.70
N MET A 364 -28.36 -11.66 -19.91
CA MET A 364 -28.78 -11.23 -21.24
C MET A 364 -27.60 -10.73 -22.06
N ASN A 365 -26.77 -9.86 -21.48
CA ASN A 365 -25.58 -9.32 -22.15
C ASN A 365 -24.60 -10.44 -22.54
N LEU A 366 -24.36 -11.40 -21.66
CA LEU A 366 -23.47 -12.52 -21.94
C LEU A 366 -24.00 -13.43 -23.06
N ILE A 367 -25.29 -13.75 -23.05
CA ILE A 367 -25.91 -14.60 -24.09
C ILE A 367 -25.92 -13.90 -25.45
N VAL A 368 -26.24 -12.60 -25.48
CA VAL A 368 -26.23 -11.81 -26.72
C VAL A 368 -24.81 -11.72 -27.28
N ASN A 369 -23.81 -11.48 -26.43
CA ASN A 369 -22.40 -11.46 -26.84
C ASN A 369 -21.96 -12.82 -27.40
N ALA A 370 -22.33 -13.92 -26.74
CA ALA A 370 -22.08 -15.28 -27.21
C ALA A 370 -22.69 -15.53 -28.59
N SER A 371 -23.96 -15.18 -28.79
CA SER A 371 -24.65 -15.31 -30.09
C SER A 371 -23.99 -14.50 -31.20
N GLN A 372 -23.51 -13.30 -30.87
CA GLN A 372 -22.84 -12.42 -31.83
C GLN A 372 -21.42 -12.88 -32.17
N ALA A 373 -20.74 -13.57 -31.26
CA ALA A 373 -19.42 -14.15 -31.50
C ALA A 373 -19.48 -15.42 -32.39
N ILE A 374 -20.65 -16.05 -32.48
CA ILE A 374 -20.89 -17.18 -33.39
C ILE A 374 -20.99 -16.67 -34.83
N GLY A 375 -20.20 -17.32 -35.69
CA GLY A 375 -20.04 -16.98 -37.10
C GLY A 375 -21.28 -17.27 -37.97
N PRO A 376 -21.09 -17.48 -39.28
CA PRO A 376 -22.19 -17.81 -40.19
C PRO A 376 -22.71 -19.24 -40.00
N GLU A 377 -21.87 -20.14 -39.48
CA GLU A 377 -22.28 -21.50 -39.13
C GLU A 377 -22.99 -21.54 -37.78
N ARG A 378 -23.91 -22.49 -37.63
CA ARG A 378 -24.70 -22.68 -36.41
C ARG A 378 -23.77 -23.16 -35.28
N GLY A 379 -23.67 -22.36 -34.22
CA GLY A 379 -22.81 -22.66 -33.05
C GLY A 379 -23.57 -23.27 -31.87
N ILE A 380 -22.88 -23.43 -30.74
CA ILE A 380 -23.45 -23.92 -29.48
C ILE A 380 -23.21 -22.88 -28.39
N ILE A 381 -24.25 -22.56 -27.64
CA ILE A 381 -24.16 -21.80 -26.38
C ILE A 381 -24.49 -22.74 -25.24
N THR A 382 -23.55 -22.95 -24.33
CA THR A 382 -23.73 -23.79 -23.14
C THR A 382 -23.91 -22.92 -21.92
N LEU A 383 -25.03 -23.09 -21.23
CA LEU A 383 -25.30 -22.46 -19.94
C LEU A 383 -25.08 -23.47 -18.83
N ARG A 384 -24.18 -23.15 -17.90
CA ARG A 384 -23.92 -23.97 -16.72
C ARG A 384 -24.20 -23.20 -15.45
N THR A 385 -24.64 -23.92 -14.43
CA THR A 385 -24.76 -23.38 -13.08
C THR A 385 -24.18 -24.36 -12.08
N GLY A 386 -23.64 -23.84 -10.99
CA GLY A 386 -23.24 -24.67 -9.88
C GLY A 386 -22.95 -23.88 -8.61
N LEU A 387 -22.64 -24.64 -7.57
CA LEU A 387 -22.40 -24.14 -6.24
C LEU A 387 -20.99 -24.53 -5.80
N GLU A 388 -20.23 -23.56 -5.30
CA GLU A 388 -18.90 -23.77 -4.73
C GLU A 388 -18.84 -23.08 -3.36
N GLY A 389 -18.96 -23.85 -2.28
CA GLY A 389 -19.09 -23.32 -0.92
C GLY A 389 -20.35 -22.45 -0.77
N GLU A 390 -20.18 -21.19 -0.37
CA GLU A 390 -21.26 -20.20 -0.26
C GLU A 390 -21.42 -19.32 -1.51
N THR A 391 -20.81 -19.72 -2.63
CA THR A 391 -20.81 -18.95 -3.88
C THR A 391 -21.50 -19.73 -4.98
N VAL A 392 -22.54 -19.14 -5.56
CA VAL A 392 -23.18 -19.63 -6.78
C VAL A 392 -22.39 -19.13 -7.98
N TRP A 393 -22.18 -19.99 -8.97
CA TRP A 393 -21.58 -19.61 -10.23
C TRP A 393 -22.48 -19.92 -11.41
N ILE A 394 -22.39 -19.07 -12.44
CA ILE A 394 -23.12 -19.15 -13.69
C ILE A 394 -22.11 -19.02 -14.82
N GLU A 395 -22.08 -19.96 -15.75
CA GLU A 395 -21.25 -19.90 -16.93
C GLU A 395 -22.08 -19.76 -18.20
N VAL A 396 -21.60 -18.89 -19.08
CA VAL A 396 -22.06 -18.77 -20.47
C VAL A 396 -20.86 -19.07 -21.35
N ALA A 397 -20.89 -20.22 -22.02
CA ALA A 397 -19.85 -20.64 -22.96
C ALA A 397 -20.39 -20.64 -24.39
N ASP A 398 -19.63 -20.09 -25.32
CA ASP A 398 -19.91 -20.11 -26.76
C ASP A 398 -18.81 -20.85 -27.53
N THR A 399 -19.17 -21.36 -28.71
CA THR A 399 -18.23 -21.90 -29.70
C THR A 399 -17.94 -20.87 -30.81
N GLY A 400 -17.85 -19.59 -30.46
CA GLY A 400 -17.64 -18.50 -31.39
C GLY A 400 -16.16 -18.27 -31.74
N ALA A 401 -15.87 -17.10 -32.30
CA ALA A 401 -14.52 -16.77 -32.79
C ALA A 401 -13.44 -16.61 -31.69
N GLY A 402 -13.84 -16.54 -30.41
CA GLY A 402 -12.92 -16.25 -29.30
C GLY A 402 -12.42 -14.80 -29.28
N ILE A 403 -11.57 -14.49 -28.31
CA ILE A 403 -11.03 -13.15 -28.03
C ILE A 403 -9.50 -13.22 -28.04
N THR A 404 -8.84 -12.27 -28.71
CA THR A 404 -7.38 -12.20 -28.72
C THR A 404 -6.83 -11.84 -27.32
N PRO A 405 -5.62 -12.30 -26.96
CA PRO A 405 -5.00 -11.99 -25.66
C PRO A 405 -4.84 -10.48 -25.39
N GLU A 406 -4.64 -9.68 -26.44
CA GLU A 406 -4.52 -8.22 -26.36
C GLU A 406 -5.83 -7.55 -25.92
N HIS A 407 -6.97 -8.08 -26.37
CA HIS A 407 -8.29 -7.52 -26.07
C HIS A 407 -8.83 -7.99 -24.72
N LEU A 408 -8.45 -9.17 -24.23
CA LEU A 408 -8.91 -9.73 -22.94
C LEU A 408 -8.75 -8.78 -21.76
N LYS A 409 -7.71 -7.94 -21.75
CA LYS A 409 -7.46 -6.97 -20.67
C LYS A 409 -8.39 -5.75 -20.70
N LYS A 410 -9.06 -5.51 -21.84
CA LYS A 410 -9.85 -4.29 -22.10
C LYS A 410 -11.35 -4.57 -22.28
N ILE A 411 -11.77 -5.83 -22.31
CA ILE A 411 -13.18 -6.17 -22.60
C ILE A 411 -14.18 -5.61 -21.58
N PHE A 412 -13.72 -5.28 -20.37
CA PHE A 412 -14.53 -4.66 -19.32
C PHE A 412 -14.40 -3.13 -19.30
N ASP A 413 -13.52 -2.55 -20.13
CA ASP A 413 -13.39 -1.11 -20.26
C ASP A 413 -14.64 -0.55 -20.97
N PRO A 414 -15.26 0.51 -20.45
CA PRO A 414 -16.39 1.15 -21.12
C PRO A 414 -16.05 1.58 -22.54
N PHE A 415 -16.98 1.39 -23.47
CA PHE A 415 -16.88 1.73 -24.90
C PHE A 415 -15.88 0.89 -25.70
N PHE A 416 -15.18 -0.06 -25.08
CA PHE A 416 -14.31 -0.98 -25.82
C PHE A 416 -15.15 -1.97 -26.63
N THR A 417 -14.92 -2.03 -27.95
CA THR A 417 -15.58 -2.98 -28.84
C THR A 417 -14.63 -3.39 -29.96
N THR A 418 -14.63 -4.68 -30.30
CA THR A 418 -13.88 -5.22 -31.44
C THR A 418 -14.72 -5.24 -32.72
N LYS A 419 -16.00 -4.84 -32.62
CA LYS A 419 -16.93 -4.83 -33.75
C LYS A 419 -16.73 -3.60 -34.63
N PRO A 420 -17.11 -3.67 -35.93
CA PRO A 420 -17.12 -2.52 -36.82
C PRO A 420 -17.91 -1.35 -36.23
N VAL A 421 -17.51 -0.14 -36.62
CA VAL A 421 -18.11 1.12 -36.16
C VAL A 421 -19.64 1.07 -36.34
N GLY A 422 -20.37 1.22 -35.24
CA GLY A 422 -21.84 1.21 -35.20
C GLY A 422 -22.50 -0.15 -34.94
N GLN A 423 -21.77 -1.26 -34.80
CA GLN A 423 -22.37 -2.59 -34.50
C GLN A 423 -22.17 -3.05 -33.05
N GLY A 424 -21.43 -2.30 -32.22
CA GLY A 424 -21.25 -2.58 -30.81
C GLY A 424 -21.14 -1.30 -30.00
N THR A 425 -21.93 -1.20 -28.92
CA THR A 425 -21.87 -0.08 -27.96
C THR A 425 -20.66 -0.13 -27.05
N GLY A 426 -20.08 -1.33 -26.85
CA GLY A 426 -18.96 -1.54 -25.90
C GLY A 426 -19.34 -1.32 -24.44
N LEU A 427 -20.64 -1.31 -24.11
CA LEU A 427 -21.15 -1.03 -22.76
C LEU A 427 -21.65 -2.29 -22.02
N GLY A 428 -21.97 -3.37 -22.74
CA GLY A 428 -22.60 -4.55 -22.15
C GLY A 428 -21.74 -5.28 -21.12
N LEU A 429 -20.45 -5.49 -21.41
CA LEU A 429 -19.53 -6.18 -20.49
C LEU A 429 -19.11 -5.29 -19.32
N SER A 430 -18.89 -3.98 -19.53
CA SER A 430 -18.59 -3.04 -18.45
C SER A 430 -19.77 -2.90 -17.48
N LEU A 431 -21.01 -2.90 -17.98
CA LEU A 431 -22.22 -2.94 -17.15
C LEU A 431 -22.31 -4.24 -16.36
N SER A 432 -22.03 -5.36 -17.03
CA SER A 432 -22.06 -6.68 -16.40
C SER A 432 -21.07 -6.76 -15.24
N TYR A 433 -19.85 -6.24 -15.43
CA TYR A 433 -18.84 -6.14 -14.39
C TYR A 433 -19.30 -5.28 -13.20
N GLY A 434 -19.87 -4.09 -13.47
CA GLY A 434 -20.39 -3.20 -12.42
C GLY A 434 -21.52 -3.82 -11.60
N ILE A 435 -22.46 -4.50 -12.25
CA ILE A 435 -23.55 -5.22 -11.58
C ILE A 435 -23.00 -6.34 -10.69
N VAL A 436 -22.11 -7.18 -11.23
CA VAL A 436 -21.53 -8.29 -10.47
C VAL A 436 -20.75 -7.79 -9.27
N LYS A 437 -19.98 -6.72 -9.40
CA LYS A 437 -19.28 -6.09 -8.27
C LYS A 437 -20.23 -5.47 -7.24
N LYS A 438 -21.34 -4.87 -7.66
CA LYS A 438 -22.42 -4.42 -6.75
C LYS A 438 -22.99 -5.57 -5.91
N HIS A 439 -23.04 -6.76 -6.48
CA HIS A 439 -23.42 -8.01 -5.80
C HIS A 439 -22.26 -8.72 -5.10
N ARG A 440 -21.11 -8.03 -4.96
CA ARG A 440 -19.89 -8.54 -4.32
C ARG A 440 -19.37 -9.82 -4.94
N GLY A 441 -19.72 -10.02 -6.20
CA GLY A 441 -19.30 -11.14 -6.98
C GLY A 441 -18.01 -10.89 -7.75
N ASP A 442 -17.67 -11.89 -8.56
CA ASP A 442 -16.61 -11.80 -9.54
C ASP A 442 -17.08 -12.26 -10.91
N ILE A 443 -16.56 -11.65 -11.97
CA ILE A 443 -16.79 -12.08 -13.33
C ILE A 443 -15.43 -12.32 -13.99
N SER A 444 -15.24 -13.55 -14.45
CA SER A 444 -14.02 -13.99 -15.11
C SER A 444 -14.32 -14.46 -16.52
N VAL A 445 -13.31 -14.43 -17.37
CA VAL A 445 -13.39 -14.84 -18.77
C VAL A 445 -12.25 -15.80 -19.10
N ARG A 446 -12.55 -16.84 -19.86
CA ARG A 446 -11.57 -17.72 -20.51
C ARG A 446 -11.92 -17.76 -21.98
N SER A 447 -10.97 -17.44 -22.85
CA SER A 447 -11.23 -17.39 -24.29
C SER A 447 -10.01 -17.91 -25.05
N GLU A 448 -10.28 -18.66 -26.12
CA GLU A 448 -9.27 -19.15 -27.03
C GLU A 448 -9.72 -18.84 -28.47
N LEU A 449 -8.80 -18.26 -29.24
CA LEU A 449 -9.09 -17.79 -30.59
C LEU A 449 -9.48 -18.97 -31.50
N GLY A 450 -10.64 -18.87 -32.16
CA GLY A 450 -11.18 -19.91 -33.03
C GLY A 450 -11.83 -21.10 -32.31
N VAL A 451 -11.81 -21.13 -30.97
CA VAL A 451 -12.46 -22.18 -30.17
C VAL A 451 -13.74 -21.65 -29.51
N GLY A 452 -13.67 -20.47 -28.89
CA GLY A 452 -14.81 -19.86 -28.23
C GLY A 452 -14.46 -19.10 -26.96
N THR A 453 -15.49 -18.62 -26.26
CA THR A 453 -15.34 -17.88 -25.00
C THR A 453 -16.23 -18.47 -23.92
N THR A 454 -15.75 -18.46 -22.68
CA THR A 454 -16.52 -18.81 -21.48
C THR A 454 -16.42 -17.68 -20.48
N PHE A 455 -17.56 -17.07 -20.18
CA PHE A 455 -17.70 -16.14 -19.06
C PHE A 455 -18.24 -16.90 -17.86
N ARG A 456 -17.62 -16.68 -16.70
CA ARG A 456 -18.08 -17.21 -15.41
C ARG A 456 -18.39 -16.06 -14.47
N VAL A 457 -19.63 -15.98 -14.01
CA VAL A 457 -20.12 -15.04 -12.99
C VAL A 457 -20.22 -15.80 -11.67
N GLN A 458 -19.66 -15.26 -10.60
CA GLN A 458 -19.69 -15.81 -9.25
C GLN A 458 -20.39 -14.82 -8.32
N LEU A 459 -21.36 -15.28 -7.55
CA LEU A 459 -22.20 -14.47 -6.66
C LEU A 459 -22.32 -15.17 -5.29
N PRO A 460 -22.10 -14.45 -4.18
CA PRO A 460 -22.34 -15.01 -2.85
C PRO A 460 -23.85 -15.25 -2.63
N ILE A 461 -24.20 -16.30 -1.90
CA ILE A 461 -25.61 -16.57 -1.54
C ILE A 461 -26.17 -15.45 -0.66
N HIS A 462 -25.38 -14.97 0.30
CA HIS A 462 -25.75 -13.93 1.24
C HIS A 462 -24.94 -12.67 0.99
N GLN A 463 -25.61 -11.52 0.94
CA GLN A 463 -24.93 -10.23 0.88
C GLN A 463 -24.63 -9.81 2.32
N THR A 464 -23.57 -10.34 2.92
CA THR A 464 -23.23 -10.07 4.33
C THR A 464 -23.14 -8.56 4.55
N LYS A 465 -24.13 -7.92 5.19
CA LYS A 465 -24.03 -6.49 5.54
C LYS A 465 -22.67 -6.29 6.23
N GLN A 466 -21.84 -5.38 5.68
CA GLN A 466 -20.77 -4.85 6.50
C GLN A 466 -21.46 -4.13 7.64
N ALA A 467 -21.23 -4.60 8.85
CA ALA A 467 -21.60 -3.86 10.04
C ALA A 467 -20.70 -2.62 10.09
N GLY A 468 -21.32 -1.44 10.12
CA GLY A 468 -20.68 -0.16 10.48
C GLY A 468 -20.08 0.59 9.32
#